data_AF-A0A8H4SE05-F1
#
_entry.id   AF-A0A8H4SE05-F1
#
_cell.length_a   1.000
_cell.length_b   1.000
_cell.length_c   1.000
_cell.angle_alpha   90.00
_cell.angle_beta   90.00
_cell.angle_gamma   90.00
#
_symmetry.space_group_name_H-M   'P 1'
#
loop_
_entity.id
_entity.type
_entity.pdbx_description
1 polymer ?
#
loop_
_entity_poly.entity_id
_entity_poly.type
_entity_poly.pdbx_seq_one_letter_code
_entity_poly.pdbx_strand_id
1 'polypeptide(L)'
;MKDMVLNYMRNPRPIMLAIVQANVDITRMEQEPYRFLQNQTLVDKGAEDKIIELAEGTQESLELGWVVVRKLGQKDLQDSPKNRDVEEEIFSNSSPWDRISSDNCGIEALRTRLQALLACNVRREFPSVRSEVSKRLKECKRGLESLGEELESPEQKRKYLLDIVSKFQRITISLIMLFIQIMNHKTLLTKRLIYDWQLWLLLGVHSFLMTFLLRAIYTASCRMAMTTTESQPNITATSPPSSVGACIGTDLEGAEGEQEERDSVPSRNLDS
;
A
#
# COMPACT_ATOMS: atom_id res chain seq x y z
N MET A 1 -32.24 -19.05 8.96
CA MET A 1 -33.18 -18.08 8.32
C MET A 1 -32.81 -16.65 8.67
N LYS A 2 -32.65 -16.30 9.96
CA LYS A 2 -32.17 -14.97 10.41
C LYS A 2 -30.91 -14.53 9.64
N ASP A 3 -29.98 -15.45 9.46
CA ASP A 3 -28.68 -15.32 8.77
C ASP A 3 -28.82 -14.82 7.32
N MET A 4 -29.83 -15.29 6.60
CA MET A 4 -30.14 -14.82 5.24
C MET A 4 -30.61 -13.36 5.28
N VAL A 5 -31.48 -13.00 6.22
CA VAL A 5 -31.98 -11.63 6.40
C VAL A 5 -30.85 -10.68 6.82
N LEU A 6 -29.99 -11.11 7.75
CA LEU A 6 -28.80 -10.36 8.20
C LEU A 6 -27.81 -10.11 7.05
N ASN A 7 -27.64 -11.06 6.14
CA ASN A 7 -26.81 -10.87 4.94
C ASN A 7 -27.40 -9.83 3.97
N TYR A 8 -28.72 -9.68 3.89
CA TYR A 8 -29.35 -8.57 3.16
C TYR A 8 -29.24 -7.25 3.91
N MET A 9 -29.44 -7.24 5.24
CA MET A 9 -29.33 -6.03 6.08
C MET A 9 -27.92 -5.44 6.15
N ARG A 10 -26.87 -6.27 6.05
CA ARG A 10 -25.47 -5.83 6.01
C ARG A 10 -25.15 -4.94 4.78
N ASN A 11 -25.95 -5.01 3.73
CA ASN A 11 -25.81 -4.15 2.56
C ASN A 11 -26.59 -2.84 2.80
N PRO A 12 -25.99 -1.64 2.66
CA PRO A 12 -26.68 -0.37 2.84
C PRO A 12 -27.50 0.09 1.61
N ARG A 13 -27.44 -0.65 0.50
CA ARG A 13 -28.13 -0.31 -0.77
C ARG A 13 -29.64 -0.65 -0.88
N PRO A 14 -30.22 -1.66 -0.21
CA PRO A 14 -31.65 -1.96 -0.32
C PRO A 14 -32.47 -1.04 0.58
N ILE A 15 -33.68 -0.70 0.14
CA ILE A 15 -34.70 -0.11 1.02
C ILE A 15 -35.30 -1.26 1.85
N MET A 16 -35.51 -1.03 3.13
CA MET A 16 -36.18 -2.00 4.00
C MET A 16 -37.68 -1.65 4.08
N LEU A 17 -38.53 -2.67 3.99
CA LEU A 17 -39.97 -2.55 4.20
C LEU A 17 -40.32 -3.34 5.45
N ALA A 18 -40.44 -2.64 6.58
CA ALA A 18 -41.00 -3.21 7.80
C ALA A 18 -42.52 -3.35 7.62
N ILE A 19 -43.09 -4.44 8.13
CA ILE A 19 -44.54 -4.66 8.18
C ILE A 19 -44.89 -4.97 9.62
N VAL A 20 -45.78 -4.16 10.21
CA VAL A 20 -46.13 -4.22 11.62
C VAL A 20 -47.65 -4.26 11.78
N GLN A 21 -48.10 -4.85 12.88
CA GLN A 21 -49.50 -4.91 13.28
C GLN A 21 -49.75 -3.76 14.25
N ALA A 22 -50.86 -3.03 14.09
CA ALA A 22 -51.08 -1.80 14.84
C ALA A 22 -51.39 -2.00 16.34
N ASN A 23 -51.59 -3.26 16.75
CA ASN A 23 -51.76 -3.72 18.12
C ASN A 23 -50.41 -4.09 18.80
N VAL A 24 -49.30 -3.51 18.34
CA VAL A 24 -47.95 -3.75 18.89
C VAL A 24 -47.24 -2.42 19.12
N ASP A 25 -46.85 -2.13 20.37
CA ASP A 25 -46.11 -0.91 20.70
C ASP A 25 -44.74 -0.89 20.02
N ILE A 26 -44.55 0.10 19.14
CA ILE A 26 -43.38 0.23 18.25
C ILE A 26 -42.09 0.53 19.02
N THR A 27 -42.18 1.18 20.17
CA THR A 27 -41.03 1.52 21.04
C THR A 27 -40.27 0.30 21.58
N ARG A 28 -40.75 -0.93 21.32
CA ARG A 28 -40.05 -2.18 21.62
C ARG A 28 -39.22 -2.72 20.43
N MET A 29 -39.31 -2.11 19.27
CA MET A 29 -38.50 -2.45 18.10
C MET A 29 -37.16 -1.71 18.20
N GLU A 30 -36.06 -2.46 18.27
CA GLU A 30 -34.71 -1.91 18.40
C GLU A 30 -34.38 -1.03 17.17
N GLN A 31 -34.23 0.29 17.39
CA GLN A 31 -34.07 1.30 16.34
C GLN A 31 -32.68 1.25 15.69
N GLU A 32 -32.47 0.25 14.83
CA GLU A 32 -31.35 0.24 13.88
C GLU A 32 -31.55 1.32 12.79
N PRO A 33 -30.52 2.11 12.41
CA PRO A 33 -30.66 3.33 11.62
C PRO A 33 -30.80 3.09 10.11
N TYR A 34 -31.67 2.16 9.71
CA TYR A 34 -31.91 1.82 8.30
C TYR A 34 -33.15 2.53 7.73
N ARG A 35 -33.16 2.65 6.40
CA ARG A 35 -34.29 3.21 5.64
C ARG A 35 -35.48 2.26 5.61
N PHE A 36 -36.25 2.26 6.69
CA PHE A 36 -37.54 1.60 6.78
C PHE A 36 -38.64 2.51 6.19
N LEU A 37 -39.35 1.99 5.20
CA LEU A 37 -40.80 2.22 5.13
C LEU A 37 -41.44 1.26 6.13
N GLN A 38 -42.38 1.72 6.95
CA GLN A 38 -43.13 0.83 7.84
C GLN A 38 -44.62 0.85 7.47
N ASN A 39 -45.09 -0.31 7.00
CA ASN A 39 -46.47 -0.54 6.58
C ASN A 39 -47.27 -1.17 7.74
N GLN A 40 -48.32 -0.49 8.19
CA GLN A 40 -49.24 -1.06 9.18
C GLN A 40 -50.39 -1.81 8.50
N THR A 41 -50.55 -3.10 8.83
CA THR A 41 -51.40 -4.05 8.07
C THR A 41 -52.44 -4.81 8.89
N LEU A 42 -52.76 -4.36 10.11
CA LEU A 42 -53.97 -4.77 10.81
C LEU A 42 -54.27 -3.75 11.91
N VAL A 43 -55.48 -3.20 11.93
CA VAL A 43 -55.94 -2.29 12.99
C VAL A 43 -57.10 -2.92 13.73
N ASP A 44 -56.94 -3.06 15.03
CA ASP A 44 -58.01 -3.42 15.95
C ASP A 44 -58.68 -2.15 16.49
N LYS A 45 -60.01 -2.16 16.60
CA LYS A 45 -60.80 -1.00 17.02
C LYS A 45 -60.39 -0.54 18.41
N GLY A 46 -59.95 0.71 18.52
CA GLY A 46 -59.47 1.33 19.77
C GLY A 46 -57.97 1.64 19.82
N ALA A 47 -57.17 1.20 18.84
CA ALA A 47 -55.79 1.65 18.66
C ALA A 47 -55.65 2.87 17.71
N GLU A 48 -56.77 3.34 17.16
CA GLU A 48 -56.85 4.13 15.92
C GLU A 48 -56.16 5.50 16.02
N ASP A 49 -56.38 6.27 17.09
CA ASP A 49 -55.76 7.60 17.25
C ASP A 49 -54.22 7.54 17.36
N LYS A 50 -53.64 6.55 18.06
CA LYS A 50 -52.17 6.36 18.13
C LYS A 50 -51.54 6.14 16.75
N ILE A 51 -52.28 5.48 15.85
CA ILE A 51 -51.80 5.14 14.50
C ILE A 51 -51.82 6.38 13.61
N ILE A 52 -52.79 7.27 13.82
CA ILE A 52 -52.89 8.56 13.15
C ILE A 52 -51.76 9.50 13.60
N GLU A 53 -51.54 9.66 14.91
CA GLU A 53 -50.42 10.46 15.47
C GLU A 53 -49.05 10.04 14.92
N LEU A 54 -48.87 8.73 14.73
CA LEU A 54 -47.67 8.14 14.15
C LEU A 54 -47.60 8.34 12.62
N ALA A 55 -48.72 8.19 11.90
CA ALA A 55 -48.80 8.38 10.45
C ALA A 55 -48.58 9.84 10.03
N GLU A 56 -48.93 10.79 10.90
CA GLU A 56 -48.61 12.22 10.79
C GLU A 56 -47.15 12.54 11.15
N GLY A 57 -46.43 11.60 11.79
CA GLY A 57 -45.02 11.72 12.14
C GLY A 57 -44.75 12.41 13.48
N THR A 58 -45.77 12.58 14.32
CA THR A 58 -45.71 13.35 15.58
C THR A 58 -44.86 12.68 16.67
N GLN A 59 -44.73 11.35 16.64
CA GLN A 59 -44.01 10.59 17.68
C GLN A 59 -42.60 10.12 17.26
N GLU A 60 -42.42 9.55 16.07
CA GLU A 60 -41.14 9.00 15.59
C GLU A 60 -40.91 9.29 14.09
N SER A 61 -39.90 10.10 13.78
CA SER A 61 -39.60 10.57 12.41
C SER A 61 -38.67 9.60 11.64
N LEU A 62 -39.24 8.62 10.95
CA LEU A 62 -38.52 7.83 9.94
C LEU A 62 -38.27 8.66 8.68
N GLU A 63 -37.06 8.58 8.07
CA GLU A 63 -36.72 9.32 6.84
C GLU A 63 -37.73 9.13 5.67
N LEU A 64 -38.38 7.97 5.61
CA LEU A 64 -39.32 7.60 4.54
C LEU A 64 -40.80 7.70 4.98
N GLY A 65 -41.04 7.99 6.25
CA GLY A 65 -42.37 8.06 6.87
C GLY A 65 -43.13 6.72 6.91
N TRP A 66 -44.38 6.83 7.35
CA TRP A 66 -45.31 5.72 7.59
C TRP A 66 -46.36 5.64 6.48
N VAL A 67 -46.90 4.44 6.25
CA VAL A 67 -48.08 4.23 5.41
C VAL A 67 -49.02 3.21 6.08
N VAL A 68 -50.30 3.53 6.17
CA VAL A 68 -51.35 2.64 6.71
C VAL A 68 -52.06 1.94 5.54
N VAL A 69 -52.22 0.62 5.60
CA VAL A 69 -52.88 -0.17 4.54
C VAL A 69 -53.89 -1.14 5.16
N ARG A 70 -55.12 -1.17 4.63
CA ARG A 70 -56.14 -2.11 5.13
C ARG A 70 -55.88 -3.51 4.60
N LYS A 71 -55.65 -4.46 5.50
CA LYS A 71 -55.62 -5.89 5.16
C LYS A 71 -57.04 -6.47 5.18
N LEU A 72 -57.38 -7.22 4.14
CA LEU A 72 -58.61 -8.01 4.07
C LEU A 72 -58.65 -9.07 5.17
N GLY A 73 -59.76 -9.15 5.89
CA GLY A 73 -59.99 -10.13 6.94
C GLY A 73 -60.30 -11.53 6.39
N GLN A 74 -60.20 -12.55 7.26
CA GLN A 74 -60.57 -13.92 6.89
C GLN A 74 -62.06 -14.11 6.59
N LYS A 75 -62.91 -13.12 6.97
CA LYS A 75 -64.32 -13.04 6.58
C LYS A 75 -64.48 -12.41 5.19
N ASP A 76 -63.79 -11.31 4.92
CA ASP A 76 -63.78 -10.62 3.63
C ASP A 76 -63.32 -11.56 2.49
N LEU A 77 -62.42 -12.51 2.80
CA LEU A 77 -61.95 -13.58 1.92
C LEU A 77 -62.98 -14.69 1.61
N GLN A 78 -64.16 -14.71 2.24
CA GLN A 78 -65.24 -15.67 1.94
C GLN A 78 -66.40 -15.06 1.14
N ASP A 79 -66.50 -13.73 1.07
CA ASP A 79 -67.44 -13.06 0.19
C ASP A 79 -66.98 -13.16 -1.28
N SER A 80 -67.93 -12.95 -2.20
CA SER A 80 -67.67 -12.73 -3.63
C SER A 80 -66.57 -11.66 -3.83
N PRO A 81 -65.70 -11.74 -4.86
CA PRO A 81 -64.57 -10.82 -5.04
C PRO A 81 -65.02 -9.36 -5.22
N LYS A 82 -65.08 -8.63 -4.10
CA LYS A 82 -65.26 -7.19 -4.04
C LYS A 82 -64.01 -6.50 -4.60
N ASN A 83 -64.19 -5.33 -5.20
CA ASN A 83 -63.04 -4.56 -5.65
C ASN A 83 -62.36 -3.92 -4.44
N ARG A 84 -61.25 -4.55 -3.98
CA ARG A 84 -60.45 -4.12 -2.83
C ARG A 84 -60.17 -2.62 -2.86
N ASP A 85 -59.85 -2.07 -4.03
CA ASP A 85 -59.41 -0.68 -4.16
C ASP A 85 -60.56 0.30 -3.83
N VAL A 86 -61.82 -0.10 -4.08
CA VAL A 86 -63.03 0.63 -3.66
C VAL A 86 -63.30 0.43 -2.16
N GLU A 87 -63.06 -0.76 -1.62
CA GLU A 87 -63.19 -1.00 -0.16
C GLU A 87 -62.11 -0.28 0.66
N GLU A 88 -60.98 0.06 0.04
CA GLU A 88 -59.89 0.84 0.64
C GLU A 88 -60.12 2.36 0.47
N GLU A 89 -60.70 2.81 -0.64
CA GLU A 89 -61.22 4.18 -0.79
C GLU A 89 -62.36 4.47 0.22
N ILE A 90 -63.27 3.52 0.44
CA ILE A 90 -64.30 3.64 1.49
C ILE A 90 -63.65 3.66 2.89
N PHE A 91 -62.53 2.96 3.09
CA PHE A 91 -61.80 2.94 4.37
C PHE A 91 -61.07 4.26 4.64
N SER A 92 -60.32 4.81 3.67
CA SER A 92 -59.62 6.10 3.85
C SER A 92 -60.57 7.28 4.04
N ASN A 93 -61.78 7.22 3.45
CA ASN A 93 -62.84 8.20 3.68
C ASN A 93 -63.71 7.89 4.92
N SER A 94 -63.37 6.88 5.73
CA SER A 94 -64.11 6.54 6.96
C SER A 94 -63.41 7.08 8.21
N SER A 95 -64.13 7.77 9.08
CA SER A 95 -63.52 8.30 10.32
C SER A 95 -63.14 7.16 11.28
N PRO A 96 -61.95 7.20 11.93
CA PRO A 96 -61.02 8.34 12.05
C PRO A 96 -59.91 8.44 10.97
N TRP A 97 -59.94 7.57 9.94
CA TRP A 97 -58.91 7.52 8.88
C TRP A 97 -58.97 8.72 7.93
N ASP A 98 -60.11 9.42 7.90
CA ASP A 98 -60.35 10.67 7.19
C ASP A 98 -59.41 11.83 7.58
N ARG A 99 -58.69 11.69 8.70
CA ARG A 99 -57.64 12.63 9.15
C ARG A 99 -56.30 12.43 8.41
N ILE A 100 -55.99 11.21 7.98
CA ILE A 100 -54.69 10.90 7.36
C ILE A 100 -54.69 11.37 5.90
N SER A 101 -53.63 12.07 5.49
CA SER A 101 -53.42 12.44 4.08
C SER A 101 -53.46 11.23 3.14
N SER A 102 -54.06 11.39 1.96
CA SER A 102 -54.12 10.38 0.88
C SER A 102 -52.77 9.72 0.59
N ASP A 103 -51.68 10.46 0.73
CA ASP A 103 -50.33 10.03 0.36
C ASP A 103 -49.66 9.11 1.43
N ASN A 104 -50.32 8.98 2.59
CA ASN A 104 -49.93 8.12 3.72
C ASN A 104 -50.96 7.00 4.01
N CYS A 105 -52.06 6.90 3.25
CA CYS A 105 -53.11 5.89 3.47
C CYS A 105 -53.48 5.13 2.18
N GLY A 106 -53.49 3.80 2.25
CA GLY A 106 -53.96 2.91 1.19
C GLY A 106 -52.86 2.32 0.29
N ILE A 107 -53.22 1.28 -0.47
CA ILE A 107 -52.26 0.50 -1.27
C ILE A 107 -51.66 1.30 -2.44
N GLU A 108 -52.42 2.17 -3.09
CA GLU A 108 -51.93 2.96 -4.23
C GLU A 108 -50.99 4.08 -3.77
N ALA A 109 -51.20 4.64 -2.57
CA ALA A 109 -50.25 5.53 -1.91
C ALA A 109 -48.93 4.80 -1.61
N LEU A 110 -49.00 3.63 -0.97
CA LEU A 110 -47.82 2.78 -0.72
C LEU A 110 -47.10 2.42 -2.03
N ARG A 111 -47.84 2.03 -3.08
CA ARG A 111 -47.32 1.66 -4.40
C ARG A 111 -46.60 2.82 -5.07
N THR A 112 -47.19 4.01 -5.07
CA THR A 112 -46.62 5.22 -5.68
C THR A 112 -45.34 5.63 -4.97
N ARG A 113 -45.37 5.65 -3.62
CA ARG A 113 -44.21 5.91 -2.75
C ARG A 113 -43.09 4.90 -2.96
N LEU A 114 -43.41 3.60 -3.00
CA LEU A 114 -42.45 2.52 -3.32
C LEU A 114 -41.85 2.66 -4.71
N GLN A 115 -42.65 2.95 -5.74
CA GLN A 115 -42.16 3.14 -7.11
C GLN A 115 -41.17 4.33 -7.19
N ALA A 116 -41.52 5.47 -6.60
CA ALA A 116 -40.66 6.65 -6.55
C ALA A 116 -39.35 6.38 -5.81
N LEU A 117 -39.41 5.72 -4.65
CA LEU A 117 -38.24 5.38 -3.85
C LEU A 117 -37.35 4.33 -4.50
N LEU A 118 -37.92 3.27 -5.09
CA LEU A 118 -37.17 2.28 -5.87
C LEU A 118 -36.48 2.92 -7.08
N ALA A 119 -37.18 3.79 -7.83
CA ALA A 119 -36.61 4.50 -8.96
C ALA A 119 -35.47 5.45 -8.55
N CYS A 120 -35.62 6.19 -7.44
CA CYS A 120 -34.57 7.03 -6.86
C CYS A 120 -33.35 6.18 -6.42
N ASN A 121 -33.61 5.10 -5.70
CA ASN A 121 -32.57 4.22 -5.16
C ASN A 121 -31.77 3.52 -6.27
N VAL A 122 -32.44 3.00 -7.30
CA VAL A 122 -31.78 2.44 -8.49
C VAL A 122 -30.94 3.51 -9.20
N ARG A 123 -31.46 4.72 -9.42
CA ARG A 123 -30.70 5.81 -10.05
C ARG A 123 -29.44 6.20 -9.27
N ARG A 124 -29.50 6.18 -7.93
CA ARG A 124 -28.37 6.50 -7.05
C ARG A 124 -27.32 5.38 -6.99
N GLU A 125 -27.75 4.13 -6.84
CA GLU A 125 -26.84 2.99 -6.61
C GLU A 125 -26.30 2.35 -7.89
N PHE A 126 -27.02 2.43 -9.03
CA PHE A 126 -26.62 1.78 -10.28
C PHE A 126 -25.23 2.21 -10.81
N PRO A 127 -24.80 3.49 -10.73
CA PRO A 127 -23.43 3.88 -11.07
C PRO A 127 -22.37 3.20 -10.19
N SER A 128 -22.65 3.07 -8.88
CA SER A 128 -21.77 2.35 -7.94
C SER A 128 -21.66 0.88 -8.32
N VAL A 129 -22.80 0.20 -8.52
CA VAL A 129 -22.86 -1.21 -8.93
C VAL A 129 -22.14 -1.43 -10.28
N ARG A 130 -22.34 -0.55 -11.26
CA ARG A 130 -21.63 -0.60 -12.55
C ARG A 130 -20.11 -0.50 -12.36
N SER A 131 -19.64 0.40 -11.49
CA SER A 131 -18.21 0.55 -11.18
C SER A 131 -17.64 -0.69 -10.49
N GLU A 132 -18.40 -1.28 -9.56
CA GLU A 132 -18.02 -2.47 -8.79
C GLU A 132 -17.92 -3.71 -9.69
N VAL A 133 -18.92 -3.95 -10.55
CA VAL A 133 -18.89 -5.02 -11.56
C VAL A 133 -17.74 -4.80 -12.54
N SER A 134 -17.48 -3.57 -12.99
CA SER A 134 -16.35 -3.26 -13.87
C SER A 134 -15.00 -3.50 -13.19
N LYS A 135 -14.88 -3.23 -11.89
CA LYS A 135 -13.69 -3.51 -11.08
C LYS A 135 -13.48 -5.02 -10.94
N ARG A 136 -14.49 -5.77 -10.49
CA ARG A 136 -14.43 -7.24 -10.35
C ARG A 136 -14.13 -7.93 -11.68
N LEU A 137 -14.65 -7.43 -12.80
CA LEU A 137 -14.32 -7.95 -14.14
C LEU A 137 -12.84 -7.73 -14.51
N LYS A 138 -12.27 -6.55 -14.20
CA LYS A 138 -10.83 -6.30 -14.40
C LYS A 138 -9.95 -7.16 -13.48
N GLU A 139 -10.38 -7.37 -12.25
CA GLU A 139 -9.67 -8.21 -11.27
C GLU A 139 -9.70 -9.69 -11.68
N CYS A 140 -10.85 -10.19 -12.13
CA CYS A 140 -11.01 -11.54 -12.69
C CYS A 140 -10.16 -11.73 -13.96
N LYS A 141 -10.19 -10.77 -14.90
CA LYS A 141 -9.35 -10.82 -16.11
C LYS A 141 -7.85 -10.83 -15.79
N ARG A 142 -7.39 -9.96 -14.89
CA ARG A 142 -5.99 -9.97 -14.43
C ARG A 142 -5.61 -11.28 -13.72
N GLY A 143 -6.56 -11.89 -12.99
CA GLY A 143 -6.40 -13.23 -12.42
C GLY A 143 -6.20 -14.29 -13.51
N LEU A 144 -7.07 -14.31 -14.52
CA LEU A 144 -6.98 -15.22 -15.67
C LEU A 144 -5.66 -15.03 -16.45
N GLU A 145 -5.30 -13.79 -16.76
CA GLU A 145 -4.02 -13.41 -17.38
C GLU A 145 -2.80 -13.90 -16.56
N SER A 146 -2.91 -13.92 -15.23
CA SER A 146 -1.85 -14.43 -14.34
C SER A 146 -1.77 -15.97 -14.25
N LEU A 147 -2.84 -16.69 -14.60
CA LEU A 147 -2.85 -18.15 -14.69
C LEU A 147 -2.24 -18.65 -16.02
N GLY A 148 -2.26 -17.82 -17.07
CA GLY A 148 -1.64 -18.08 -18.36
C GLY A 148 -2.63 -18.45 -19.46
N GLU A 149 -2.10 -18.94 -20.58
CA GLU A 149 -2.88 -19.40 -21.74
C GLU A 149 -3.44 -20.81 -21.49
N GLU A 150 -4.69 -21.07 -21.88
CA GLU A 150 -5.32 -22.38 -21.70
C GLU A 150 -4.67 -23.43 -22.63
N LEU A 151 -4.02 -24.42 -22.01
CA LEU A 151 -3.31 -25.49 -22.73
C LEU A 151 -4.25 -26.68 -22.93
N GLU A 152 -5.05 -26.67 -23.99
CA GLU A 152 -5.92 -27.80 -24.33
C GLU A 152 -5.11 -28.91 -25.03
N SER A 153 -4.43 -28.58 -26.13
CA SER A 153 -3.72 -29.53 -27.00
C SER A 153 -2.36 -29.99 -26.42
N PRO A 154 -1.91 -31.22 -26.74
CA PRO A 154 -0.59 -31.71 -26.35
C PRO A 154 0.56 -30.95 -27.08
N GLU A 155 0.32 -30.41 -28.28
CA GLU A 155 1.24 -29.54 -29.00
C GLU A 155 1.42 -28.20 -28.28
N GLN A 156 0.32 -27.58 -27.81
CA GLN A 156 0.38 -26.36 -26.98
C GLN A 156 1.20 -26.62 -25.70
N LYS A 157 0.95 -27.74 -25.00
CA LYS A 157 1.70 -28.15 -23.79
C LYS A 157 3.20 -28.30 -24.07
N ARG A 158 3.56 -28.95 -25.18
CA ARG A 158 4.97 -29.09 -25.61
C ARG A 158 5.60 -27.73 -25.93
N LYS A 159 4.90 -26.86 -26.66
CA LYS A 159 5.37 -25.50 -27.02
C LYS A 159 5.61 -24.64 -25.77
N TYR A 160 4.68 -24.68 -24.80
CA TYR A 160 4.80 -23.97 -23.52
C TYR A 160 5.99 -24.46 -22.69
N LEU A 161 6.20 -25.77 -22.59
CA LEU A 161 7.36 -26.35 -21.89
C LEU A 161 8.69 -25.90 -22.55
N LEU A 162 8.76 -25.91 -23.88
CA LEU A 162 9.95 -25.46 -24.62
C LEU A 162 10.24 -23.97 -24.43
N ASP A 163 9.21 -23.12 -24.30
CA ASP A 163 9.37 -21.70 -23.97
C ASP A 163 9.89 -21.49 -22.54
N ILE A 164 9.39 -22.24 -21.55
CA ILE A 164 9.94 -22.23 -20.17
C ILE A 164 11.42 -22.61 -20.17
N VAL A 165 11.79 -23.72 -20.83
CA VAL A 165 13.20 -24.15 -20.93
C VAL A 165 14.04 -23.09 -21.64
N SER A 166 13.53 -22.48 -22.71
CA SER A 166 14.21 -21.40 -23.43
C SER A 166 14.41 -20.14 -22.58
N LYS A 167 13.42 -19.78 -21.75
CA LYS A 167 13.51 -18.66 -20.80
C LYS A 167 14.55 -18.94 -19.71
N PHE A 168 14.52 -20.13 -19.11
CA PHE A 168 15.52 -20.54 -18.12
C PHE A 168 16.94 -20.57 -18.69
N GLN A 169 17.12 -21.08 -19.91
CA GLN A 169 18.41 -21.08 -20.60
C GLN A 169 18.92 -19.65 -20.85
N ARG A 170 18.06 -18.72 -21.30
CA ARG A 170 18.43 -17.30 -21.49
C ARG A 170 18.88 -16.64 -20.18
N ILE A 171 18.14 -16.86 -19.09
CA ILE A 171 18.48 -16.33 -17.75
C ILE A 171 19.84 -16.90 -17.30
N THR A 172 20.03 -18.21 -17.43
CA THR A 172 21.27 -18.90 -17.04
C THR A 172 22.47 -18.41 -17.84
N ILE A 173 22.35 -18.28 -19.17
CA ILE A 173 23.40 -17.74 -20.04
C ILE A 173 23.70 -16.27 -19.71
N SER A 174 22.67 -15.46 -19.45
CA SER A 174 22.84 -14.06 -19.04
C SER A 174 23.61 -13.94 -17.72
N LEU A 175 23.26 -14.76 -16.72
CA LEU A 175 23.96 -14.81 -15.43
C LEU A 175 25.43 -15.24 -15.60
N ILE A 176 25.70 -16.25 -16.43
CA ILE A 176 27.06 -16.73 -16.72
C ILE A 176 27.87 -15.64 -17.44
N MET A 177 27.30 -14.96 -18.46
CA MET A 177 27.99 -13.86 -19.14
C MET A 177 28.28 -12.68 -18.20
N LEU A 178 27.33 -12.31 -17.33
CA LEU A 178 27.53 -11.28 -16.32
C LEU A 178 28.64 -11.67 -15.32
N PHE A 179 28.66 -12.93 -14.88
CA PHE A 179 29.70 -13.44 -13.98
C PHE A 179 31.08 -13.44 -14.64
N ILE A 180 31.19 -13.89 -15.89
CA ILE A 180 32.44 -13.83 -16.68
C ILE A 180 32.91 -12.38 -16.84
N GLN A 181 32.01 -11.44 -17.13
CA GLN A 181 32.33 -10.01 -17.25
C GLN A 181 32.92 -9.45 -15.94
N ILE A 182 32.28 -9.75 -14.79
CA ILE A 182 32.74 -9.33 -13.46
C ILE A 182 34.10 -9.96 -13.11
N MET A 183 34.27 -11.26 -13.37
CA MET A 183 35.53 -11.98 -13.11
C MET A 183 36.68 -11.47 -13.98
N ASN A 184 36.43 -11.19 -15.26
CA ASN A 184 37.42 -10.61 -16.17
C ASN A 184 37.82 -9.20 -15.71
N HIS A 185 36.84 -8.35 -15.36
CA HIS A 185 37.11 -7.00 -14.84
C HIS A 185 37.98 -7.03 -13.57
N LYS A 186 37.65 -7.89 -12.59
CA LYS A 186 38.48 -8.07 -11.38
C LYS A 186 39.89 -8.57 -11.73
N THR A 187 40.01 -9.53 -12.64
CA THR A 187 41.32 -10.09 -13.09
C THR A 187 42.18 -9.04 -13.80
N LEU A 188 41.57 -8.13 -14.55
CA LEU A 188 42.26 -7.04 -15.26
C LEU A 188 42.73 -5.95 -14.29
N LEU A 189 41.91 -5.59 -13.29
CA LEU A 189 42.30 -4.69 -12.21
C LEU A 189 43.49 -5.24 -11.40
N THR A 190 43.44 -6.50 -10.96
CA THR A 190 44.54 -7.10 -10.19
C THR A 190 45.83 -7.17 -11.00
N LYS A 191 45.77 -7.51 -12.29
CA LYS A 191 46.94 -7.49 -13.17
C LYS A 191 47.54 -6.09 -13.28
N ARG A 192 46.70 -5.06 -13.46
CA ARG A 192 47.16 -3.67 -13.56
C ARG A 192 47.83 -3.20 -12.27
N LEU A 193 47.23 -3.45 -11.11
CA LEU A 193 47.83 -3.16 -9.80
C LEU A 193 49.21 -3.84 -9.61
N ILE A 194 49.37 -5.08 -10.07
CA ILE A 194 50.66 -5.79 -10.03
C ILE A 194 51.70 -5.13 -10.94
N TYR A 195 51.34 -4.79 -12.19
CA TYR A 195 52.27 -4.12 -13.11
C TYR A 195 52.66 -2.71 -12.63
N ASP A 196 51.70 -1.94 -12.12
CA ASP A 196 51.95 -0.59 -11.59
C ASP A 196 52.85 -0.67 -10.32
N TRP A 197 52.61 -1.62 -9.41
CA TRP A 197 53.49 -1.86 -8.24
C TRP A 197 54.90 -2.28 -8.65
N GLN A 198 55.03 -3.18 -9.63
CA GLN A 198 56.32 -3.68 -10.11
C GLN A 198 57.11 -2.58 -10.85
N LEU A 199 56.43 -1.65 -11.53
CA LEU A 199 57.04 -0.46 -12.11
C LEU A 199 57.53 0.51 -11.03
N TRP A 200 56.73 0.77 -9.99
CA TRP A 200 57.13 1.59 -8.85
C TRP A 200 58.34 0.99 -8.11
N LEU A 201 58.39 -0.33 -7.93
CA LEU A 201 59.53 -1.03 -7.34
C LEU A 201 60.82 -0.82 -8.17
N LEU A 202 60.73 -0.97 -9.50
CA LEU A 202 61.88 -0.74 -10.40
C LEU A 202 62.34 0.72 -10.40
N LEU A 203 61.42 1.68 -10.41
CA LEU A 203 61.73 3.12 -10.33
C LEU A 203 62.36 3.48 -8.97
N GLY A 204 61.86 2.91 -7.87
CA GLY A 204 62.43 3.10 -6.53
C GLY A 204 63.85 2.55 -6.42
N VAL A 205 64.10 1.32 -6.89
CA VAL A 205 65.44 0.71 -6.94
C VAL A 205 66.38 1.52 -7.83
N HIS A 206 65.91 2.01 -8.99
CA HIS A 206 66.73 2.84 -9.88
C HIS A 206 67.10 4.19 -9.23
N SER A 207 66.16 4.84 -8.54
CA SER A 207 66.40 6.08 -7.78
C SER A 207 67.39 5.88 -6.64
N PHE A 208 67.26 4.78 -5.88
CA PHE A 208 68.20 4.43 -4.81
C PHE A 208 69.60 4.11 -5.35
N LEU A 209 69.69 3.39 -6.46
CA LEU A 209 70.97 3.09 -7.12
C LEU A 209 71.64 4.36 -7.66
N MET A 210 70.88 5.27 -8.29
CA MET A 210 71.41 6.54 -8.80
C MET A 210 71.88 7.47 -7.68
N THR A 211 71.14 7.59 -6.58
CA THR A 211 71.57 8.38 -5.42
C THR A 211 72.79 7.77 -4.72
N PHE A 212 72.90 6.44 -4.65
CA PHE A 212 74.11 5.76 -4.17
C PHE A 212 75.31 6.01 -5.07
N LEU A 213 75.17 5.88 -6.40
CA LEU A 213 76.22 6.14 -7.38
C LEU A 213 76.69 7.60 -7.35
N LEU A 214 75.77 8.57 -7.32
CA LEU A 214 76.09 10.00 -7.18
C LEU A 214 76.89 10.28 -5.90
N ARG A 215 76.50 9.65 -4.77
CA ARG A 215 77.21 9.80 -3.49
C ARG A 215 78.58 9.14 -3.51
N ALA A 216 78.73 7.98 -4.16
CA ALA A 216 80.02 7.31 -4.37
C ALA A 216 80.97 8.18 -5.23
N ILE A 217 80.50 8.72 -6.36
CA ILE A 217 81.25 9.63 -7.23
C ILE A 217 81.67 10.89 -6.44
N TYR A 218 80.73 11.53 -5.74
CA TYR A 218 81.01 12.74 -4.96
C TYR A 218 82.07 12.49 -3.86
N THR A 219 81.94 11.39 -3.10
CA THR A 219 82.95 11.06 -2.07
C THR A 219 84.31 10.70 -2.65
N ALA A 220 84.39 10.11 -3.85
CA ALA A 220 85.65 9.89 -4.56
C ALA A 220 86.30 11.23 -4.98
N SER A 221 85.53 12.16 -5.54
CA SER A 221 86.00 13.51 -5.88
C SER A 221 86.49 14.29 -4.65
N CYS A 222 85.74 14.28 -3.54
CA CYS A 222 86.17 14.92 -2.30
C CYS A 222 87.45 14.28 -1.72
N ARG A 223 87.60 12.96 -1.81
CA ARG A 223 88.82 12.27 -1.33
C ARG A 223 90.05 12.62 -2.18
N MET A 224 89.91 12.81 -3.49
CA MET A 224 91.02 13.32 -4.32
C MET A 224 91.36 14.78 -4.01
N ALA A 225 90.35 15.63 -3.75
CA ALA A 225 90.57 17.04 -3.42
C ALA A 225 91.33 17.25 -2.08
N MET A 226 91.25 16.29 -1.15
CA MET A 226 92.00 16.33 0.10
C MET A 226 93.48 15.93 -0.05
N THR A 227 93.86 15.19 -1.10
CA THR A 227 95.25 14.71 -1.29
C THR A 227 96.22 15.74 -1.89
N THR A 228 95.78 16.98 -2.14
CA THR A 228 96.55 18.02 -2.86
C THR A 228 96.91 19.27 -2.06
N THR A 229 96.79 19.25 -0.72
CA THR A 229 96.99 20.46 0.12
C THR A 229 97.95 20.28 1.31
N GLU A 230 99.14 19.71 1.09
CA GLU A 230 100.20 19.73 2.11
C GLU A 230 101.62 19.95 1.55
N SER A 231 102.03 21.21 1.46
CA SER A 231 103.43 21.67 1.63
C SER A 231 103.48 23.16 2.01
N GLN A 232 104.45 23.53 2.84
CA GLN A 232 104.59 24.78 3.64
C GLN A 232 105.89 25.53 3.22
N PRO A 233 106.27 26.76 3.69
CA PRO A 233 106.05 27.27 5.07
C PRO A 233 105.94 28.79 5.39
N ASN A 234 105.51 29.08 6.63
CA ASN A 234 105.85 30.26 7.50
C ASN A 234 105.31 31.67 7.12
N ILE A 235 105.16 32.67 8.03
CA ILE A 235 105.69 32.87 9.40
C ILE A 235 104.72 33.65 10.37
N THR A 236 104.90 33.47 11.68
CA THR A 236 104.69 34.42 12.82
C THR A 236 103.29 34.81 13.35
N ALA A 237 102.86 34.07 14.39
CA ALA A 237 102.35 34.48 15.73
C ALA A 237 101.42 35.70 16.01
N THR A 238 100.37 35.47 16.83
CA THR A 238 100.02 36.17 18.11
C THR A 238 99.09 35.25 18.94
N SER A 239 98.89 35.48 20.24
CA SER A 239 98.30 34.53 21.23
C SER A 239 96.95 35.00 21.87
N PRO A 240 96.46 34.52 23.05
CA PRO A 240 95.17 33.81 23.22
C PRO A 240 94.17 34.62 24.14
N PRO A 241 93.11 34.10 24.85
CA PRO A 241 92.67 32.70 25.09
C PRO A 241 91.14 32.39 25.20
N SER A 242 90.83 31.16 25.68
CA SER A 242 89.58 30.68 26.36
C SER A 242 88.33 30.32 25.51
N SER A 243 87.37 29.47 25.93
CA SER A 243 87.35 28.24 26.77
C SER A 243 85.92 27.62 26.87
N VAL A 244 85.77 26.30 27.11
CA VAL A 244 84.49 25.56 27.43
C VAL A 244 83.49 25.47 26.25
N GLY A 245 82.58 24.48 26.05
CA GLY A 245 82.21 23.19 26.68
C GLY A 245 81.56 22.25 25.62
N ALA A 246 81.28 20.95 25.84
CA ALA A 246 80.17 20.33 26.60
C ALA A 246 78.74 20.74 26.12
N CYS A 247 77.68 19.90 26.00
CA CYS A 247 77.49 18.43 26.08
C CYS A 247 76.01 18.06 25.73
N ILE A 248 75.70 16.81 25.28
CA ILE A 248 74.41 16.06 25.44
C ILE A 248 73.15 16.65 24.73
N GLY A 249 72.11 15.91 24.29
CA GLY A 249 71.80 14.46 24.17
C GLY A 249 70.29 14.20 23.96
N THR A 250 69.86 12.92 24.02
CA THR A 250 68.48 12.38 24.31
C THR A 250 67.31 12.76 23.36
N ASP A 251 66.62 11.83 22.66
CA ASP A 251 65.51 10.91 23.07
C ASP A 251 64.11 11.60 23.07
N LEU A 252 62.92 10.97 23.01
CA LEU A 252 62.29 9.82 22.30
C LEU A 252 60.74 9.96 22.58
N GLU A 253 59.85 9.06 22.12
CA GLU A 253 58.41 9.09 22.57
C GLU A 253 57.46 9.83 21.60
N GLY A 254 56.22 9.48 21.17
CA GLY A 254 55.28 8.33 21.20
C GLY A 254 54.21 8.57 20.09
N ALA A 255 53.53 7.59 19.47
CA ALA A 255 52.33 6.83 19.96
C ALA A 255 51.17 7.74 20.45
N GLU A 256 49.87 7.58 20.14
CA GLU A 256 49.01 6.68 19.29
C GLU A 256 47.62 7.40 19.13
N GLY A 257 46.53 6.92 18.47
CA GLY A 257 46.16 5.70 17.71
C GLY A 257 44.63 5.67 17.41
N GLU A 258 44.16 4.83 16.46
CA GLU A 258 42.73 4.51 16.12
C GLU A 258 41.83 5.67 15.59
N GLN A 259 40.63 5.49 14.97
CA GLN A 259 39.59 4.45 15.08
C GLN A 259 38.68 4.29 13.81
N GLU A 260 37.75 3.31 13.83
CA GLU A 260 36.86 2.87 12.72
C GLU A 260 35.36 3.10 13.04
N GLU A 261 34.53 3.49 12.06
CA GLU A 261 33.06 3.36 12.13
C GLU A 261 32.41 3.12 10.74
N ARG A 262 31.16 2.64 10.69
CA ARG A 262 30.52 1.99 9.51
C ARG A 262 29.13 2.52 9.14
N ASP A 263 28.76 2.21 7.89
CA ASP A 263 27.42 1.87 7.36
C ASP A 263 26.14 2.53 7.93
N SER A 264 25.34 3.13 7.03
CA SER A 264 23.88 3.16 7.15
C SER A 264 23.19 3.33 5.80
N VAL A 265 22.32 2.38 5.44
CA VAL A 265 21.44 2.44 4.26
C VAL A 265 20.01 2.06 4.69
N PRO A 266 18.99 2.90 4.44
CA PRO A 266 17.61 2.59 4.81
C PRO A 266 16.95 1.64 3.79
N SER A 267 16.52 0.47 4.27
CA SER A 267 15.66 -0.45 3.50
C SER A 267 14.19 -0.05 3.58
N ARG A 268 13.40 -0.51 2.59
CA ARG A 268 11.96 -0.29 2.51
C ARG A 268 11.22 -1.33 3.36
N ASN A 269 10.19 -0.92 4.09
CA ASN A 269 9.13 -1.83 4.53
C ASN A 269 8.00 -1.86 3.50
N LEU A 270 7.35 -3.02 3.38
CA LEU A 270 6.03 -3.19 2.80
C LEU A 270 5.10 -3.59 3.94
N ASP A 271 4.13 -2.75 4.27
CA ASP A 271 3.02 -3.12 5.15
C ASP A 271 1.88 -3.75 4.34
N SER A 272 1.02 -4.52 5.03
CA SER A 272 -0.10 -5.30 4.45
C SER A 272 -1.47 -4.71 4.75
#